data_AF-A0A523UFC7-F1
#
_entry.id   AF-A0A523UFC7-F1
#
_cell.length_a   1.000
_cell.length_b   1.000
_cell.length_c   1.000
_cell.angle_alpha   90.00
_cell.angle_beta   90.00
_cell.angle_gamma   90.00
#
_symmetry.space_group_name_H-M   'P 1'
#
loop_
_entity.id
_entity.type
_entity.pdbx_description
1 polymer ?
#
loop_
_entity_poly.entity_id
_entity_poly.type
_entity_poly.pdbx_seq_one_letter_code
_entity_poly.pdbx_strand_id
1 'polypeptide(L)'
;MKRKRAIDIKRGLAFVILVSLIALLIITSGCVAAGAQTKEPYTYSSEIYDASKVSPATEQEVLDFLAQDATDKNLWREGVYECGHFSADVWWNAYMQGLEACMVWVKRMKWGEEQPHWVVKFRIEDKAQNYWLWIEPSSDEVVDEDDYAIQDTFCEEEAFNLCKTWWEESLS
;
A
#
# COMPACT_ATOMS: atom_id res chain seq x y z
N MET A 1 33.01 -18.19 51.95
CA MET A 1 33.25 -18.10 50.49
C MET A 1 32.23 -18.82 49.59
N LYS A 2 31.57 -19.92 49.99
CA LYS A 2 30.67 -20.69 49.10
C LYS A 2 29.36 -19.97 48.66
N ARG A 3 28.79 -19.08 49.47
CA ARG A 3 27.50 -18.40 49.19
C ARG A 3 27.56 -17.34 48.08
N LYS A 4 28.68 -16.61 47.94
CA LYS A 4 28.85 -15.55 46.94
C LYS A 4 28.87 -16.12 45.51
N ARG A 5 29.62 -17.21 45.32
CA ARG A 5 29.74 -17.94 44.04
C ARG A 5 28.39 -18.47 43.52
N ALA A 6 27.51 -18.93 44.40
CA ALA A 6 26.19 -19.44 44.02
C ALA A 6 25.22 -18.33 43.57
N ILE A 7 25.36 -17.11 44.10
CA ILE A 7 24.55 -15.95 43.72
C ILE A 7 25.02 -15.42 42.35
N ASP A 8 26.33 -15.38 42.12
CA ASP A 8 26.90 -14.94 40.85
C ASP A 8 26.53 -15.88 39.68
N ILE A 9 26.52 -17.20 39.91
CA ILE A 9 26.08 -18.18 38.92
C ILE A 9 24.59 -18.03 38.59
N LYS A 10 23.74 -17.78 39.60
CA LYS A 10 22.29 -17.57 39.38
C LYS A 10 22.01 -16.29 38.58
N ARG A 11 22.78 -15.23 38.81
CA ARG A 11 22.67 -13.97 38.05
C ARG A 11 23.17 -14.12 36.61
N GLY A 12 24.28 -14.83 36.41
CA GLY A 12 24.78 -15.15 35.08
C GLY A 12 23.78 -15.99 34.27
N LEU A 13 23.19 -17.01 34.89
CA LEU A 13 22.21 -17.88 34.23
C LEU A 13 20.92 -17.13 33.85
N ALA A 14 20.42 -16.26 34.74
CA ALA A 14 19.25 -15.42 34.46
C ALA A 14 19.48 -14.45 33.30
N PHE A 15 20.70 -13.89 33.19
CA PHE A 15 21.05 -12.98 32.11
C PHE A 15 21.15 -13.71 30.75
N VAL A 16 21.72 -14.91 30.73
CA VAL A 16 21.78 -15.74 29.52
C VAL A 16 20.38 -16.12 29.03
N ILE A 17 19.49 -16.53 29.94
CA ILE A 17 18.10 -16.88 29.58
C ILE A 17 17.36 -15.65 29.01
N LEU A 18 17.54 -14.47 29.61
CA LEU A 18 16.90 -13.25 29.14
C LEU A 18 17.39 -12.85 27.74
N VAL A 19 18.69 -12.90 27.49
CA VAL A 19 19.27 -12.59 26.17
C VAL A 19 18.82 -13.61 25.12
N SER A 20 18.75 -14.89 25.47
CA SER A 20 18.22 -15.93 24.58
C SER A 20 16.73 -15.74 24.26
N LEU A 21 15.91 -15.32 25.23
CA LEU A 21 14.48 -15.03 24.99
C LEU A 21 14.28 -13.79 24.10
N ILE A 22 15.11 -12.75 24.26
CA ILE A 22 15.09 -11.56 23.40
C ILE A 22 15.51 -11.94 21.97
N ALA A 23 16.57 -12.73 21.81
CA ALA A 23 17.01 -13.21 20.50
C ALA A 23 15.93 -14.10 19.84
N LEU A 24 15.25 -14.94 20.61
CA LEU A 24 14.15 -15.77 20.11
C LEU A 24 12.96 -14.90 19.65
N LEU A 25 12.61 -13.85 20.42
CA LEU A 25 11.58 -12.88 20.04
C LEU A 25 11.90 -12.18 18.72
N ILE A 26 13.15 -11.73 18.52
CA ILE A 26 13.59 -11.09 17.27
C ILE A 26 13.52 -12.06 16.08
N ILE A 27 13.86 -13.34 16.30
CA ILE A 27 13.78 -14.36 15.24
C ILE A 27 12.32 -14.72 14.92
N THR A 28 11.45 -14.81 15.93
CA THR A 28 10.02 -15.12 15.71
C THR A 28 9.23 -13.92 15.17
N SER A 29 9.61 -12.67 15.47
CA SER A 29 8.97 -11.49 14.87
C SER A 29 9.42 -11.25 13.43
N GLY A 30 10.60 -11.75 13.04
CA GLY A 30 11.14 -11.63 11.69
C GLY A 30 10.73 -12.73 10.70
N CYS A 31 10.01 -13.77 11.15
CA CYS A 31 9.64 -14.93 10.32
C CYS A 31 8.15 -15.01 9.95
N VAL A 32 7.40 -13.89 10.03
CA VAL A 32 6.06 -13.78 9.41
C VAL A 32 6.15 -12.89 8.17
N ALA A 33 7.05 -13.23 7.25
CA ALA A 33 7.18 -12.58 5.95
C ALA A 33 7.57 -13.62 4.91
N ALA A 34 6.74 -14.64 4.74
CA ALA A 34 6.87 -15.63 3.67
C ALA A 34 5.47 -16.17 3.34
N GLY A 35 4.67 -15.24 2.84
CA GLY A 35 3.28 -15.43 2.50
C GLY A 35 2.77 -14.06 2.06
N ALA A 36 3.31 -13.54 0.95
CA ALA A 36 2.52 -12.64 0.12
C ALA A 36 1.32 -13.48 -0.32
N GLN A 37 0.32 -13.59 0.55
CA GLN A 37 -1.03 -13.81 0.11
C GLN A 37 -1.26 -12.63 -0.83
N THR A 38 -1.29 -12.92 -2.14
CA THR A 38 -2.24 -12.25 -3.01
C THR A 38 -3.53 -12.27 -2.21
N LYS A 39 -3.84 -11.16 -1.53
CA LYS A 39 -5.10 -11.02 -0.79
C LYS A 39 -6.12 -11.38 -1.84
N GLU A 40 -6.81 -12.51 -1.69
CA GLU A 40 -7.98 -12.76 -2.53
C GLU A 40 -8.82 -11.49 -2.39
N PRO A 41 -9.14 -10.82 -3.50
CA PRO A 41 -9.82 -9.54 -3.44
C PRO A 41 -11.07 -9.78 -2.62
N TYR A 42 -11.08 -9.22 -1.41
CA TYR A 42 -12.16 -9.40 -0.46
C TYR A 42 -13.39 -8.88 -1.17
N THR A 43 -14.20 -9.80 -1.73
CA THR A 43 -15.42 -9.58 -2.51
C THR A 43 -15.75 -8.10 -2.69
N TYR A 44 -15.24 -7.49 -3.77
CA TYR A 44 -15.67 -6.16 -4.23
C TYR A 44 -17.17 -6.24 -4.54
N SER A 45 -18.00 -6.11 -3.50
CA SER A 45 -19.43 -6.06 -3.65
C SER A 45 -19.82 -4.60 -3.84
N SER A 46 -20.57 -4.32 -4.90
CA SER A 46 -21.17 -3.00 -5.16
C SER A 46 -22.09 -2.55 -4.02
N GLU A 47 -22.49 -3.45 -3.12
CA GLU A 47 -23.22 -3.12 -1.90
C GLU A 47 -22.34 -2.43 -0.83
N ILE A 48 -21.02 -2.39 -1.02
CA ILE A 48 -20.05 -1.85 -0.05
C ILE A 48 -19.65 -0.41 -0.40
N TYR A 49 -19.56 -0.10 -1.71
CA TYR A 49 -19.12 1.22 -2.16
C TYR A 49 -20.15 2.30 -1.78
N ASP A 50 -19.64 3.40 -1.24
CA ASP A 50 -20.42 4.53 -0.74
C ASP A 50 -19.52 5.76 -0.77
N ALA A 51 -19.81 6.67 -1.71
CA ALA A 51 -19.04 7.89 -1.91
C ALA A 51 -19.06 8.82 -0.68
N SER A 52 -20.06 8.69 0.21
CA SER A 52 -20.14 9.51 1.42
C SER A 52 -19.13 9.12 2.50
N LYS A 53 -18.40 8.00 2.33
CA LYS A 53 -17.40 7.50 3.30
C LYS A 53 -16.00 8.05 3.08
N VAL A 54 -15.74 8.74 1.97
CA VAL A 54 -14.43 9.30 1.66
C VAL A 54 -14.45 10.82 1.77
N SER A 55 -13.32 11.40 2.12
CA SER A 55 -13.14 12.85 2.16
C SER A 55 -11.71 13.22 1.77
N PRO A 56 -11.47 14.49 1.38
CA PRO A 56 -10.12 15.00 1.23
C PRO A 56 -9.30 14.78 2.50
N ALA A 57 -7.99 14.57 2.32
CA ALA A 57 -7.04 14.34 3.39
C ALA A 57 -6.00 15.46 3.46
N THR A 58 -5.24 15.48 4.53
CA THR A 58 -3.96 16.20 4.58
C THR A 58 -2.88 15.41 3.85
N GLU A 59 -1.83 16.09 3.38
CA GLU A 59 -0.67 15.42 2.76
C GLU A 59 -0.07 14.37 3.71
N GLN A 60 0.04 14.69 5.01
CA GLN A 60 0.57 13.77 6.02
C GLN A 60 -0.28 12.51 6.19
N GLU A 61 -1.62 12.62 6.17
CA GLU A 61 -2.51 11.45 6.25
C GLU A 61 -2.31 10.52 5.05
N VAL A 62 -2.07 11.06 3.86
CA VAL A 62 -1.76 10.25 2.67
C VAL A 62 -0.40 9.58 2.79
N LEU A 63 0.63 10.29 3.25
CA LEU A 63 1.97 9.71 3.47
C LEU A 63 1.95 8.60 4.54
N ASP A 64 1.20 8.80 5.62
CA ASP A 64 1.02 7.81 6.68
C ASP A 64 0.26 6.58 6.17
N PHE A 65 -0.72 6.78 5.29
CA PHE A 65 -1.43 5.71 4.59
C PHE A 65 -0.46 4.89 3.72
N LEU A 66 0.32 5.55 2.85
CA LEU A 66 1.26 4.88 1.95
C LEU A 66 2.31 4.06 2.73
N ALA A 67 2.80 4.58 3.85
CA ALA A 67 3.74 3.85 4.70
C ALA A 67 3.16 2.55 5.33
N GLN A 68 1.83 2.44 5.42
CA GLN A 68 1.12 1.28 5.96
C GLN A 68 0.60 0.35 4.87
N ASP A 69 0.30 0.91 3.70
CA ASP A 69 -0.04 0.14 2.52
C ASP A 69 1.12 -0.81 2.15
N ALA A 70 0.78 -1.94 1.54
CA ALA A 70 1.76 -2.97 1.21
C ALA A 70 1.69 -3.37 -0.27
N THR A 71 1.00 -2.56 -1.09
CA THR A 71 0.81 -2.81 -2.51
C THR A 71 2.16 -2.74 -3.24
N ASP A 72 3.06 -1.85 -2.82
CA ASP A 72 4.46 -1.70 -3.25
C ASP A 72 5.30 -2.98 -3.13
N LYS A 73 4.93 -3.90 -2.22
CA LYS A 73 5.63 -5.18 -2.01
C LYS A 73 5.20 -6.27 -2.99
N ASN A 74 4.16 -6.04 -3.79
CA ASN A 74 3.72 -6.98 -4.81
C ASN A 74 4.69 -6.99 -5.99
N LEU A 75 4.87 -8.17 -6.62
CA LEU A 75 5.74 -8.31 -7.78
C LEU A 75 4.95 -8.05 -9.05
N TRP A 76 5.42 -7.12 -9.87
CA TRP A 76 4.90 -6.92 -11.22
C TRP A 76 5.04 -8.20 -12.05
N ARG A 77 3.96 -8.59 -12.72
CA ARG A 77 3.90 -9.75 -13.61
C ARG A 77 3.01 -9.43 -14.80
N GLU A 78 3.60 -9.47 -15.99
CA GLU A 78 2.89 -9.26 -17.25
C GLU A 78 1.67 -10.19 -17.37
N GLY A 79 0.52 -9.61 -17.75
CA GLY A 79 -0.76 -10.30 -17.90
C GLY A 79 -1.36 -10.86 -16.61
N VAL A 80 -0.76 -10.60 -15.44
CA VAL A 80 -1.22 -11.17 -14.15
C VAL A 80 -1.39 -10.09 -13.08
N TYR A 81 -0.40 -9.22 -12.90
CA TYR A 81 -0.42 -8.16 -11.90
C TYR A 81 0.41 -6.98 -12.42
N GLU A 82 -0.29 -6.07 -13.09
CA GLU A 82 0.28 -4.94 -13.81
C GLU A 82 -0.11 -3.60 -13.19
N CYS A 83 0.32 -2.48 -13.79
CA CYS A 83 0.08 -1.12 -13.27
C CYS A 83 -1.38 -0.82 -12.92
N GLY A 84 -2.34 -1.36 -13.67
CA GLY A 84 -3.76 -1.29 -13.32
C GLY A 84 -4.04 -1.94 -11.95
N HIS A 85 -3.61 -3.19 -11.75
CA HIS A 85 -3.81 -3.91 -10.49
C HIS A 85 -3.21 -3.18 -9.28
N PHE A 86 -1.98 -2.65 -9.40
CA PHE A 86 -1.38 -1.80 -8.36
C PHE A 86 -2.26 -0.58 -8.06
N SER A 87 -2.73 0.13 -9.09
CA SER A 87 -3.57 1.32 -8.92
C SER A 87 -4.92 1.01 -8.28
N ALA A 88 -5.53 -0.12 -8.65
CA ALA A 88 -6.79 -0.59 -8.08
C ALA A 88 -6.65 -0.96 -6.60
N ASP A 89 -5.55 -1.62 -6.23
CA ASP A 89 -5.28 -1.98 -4.84
C ASP A 89 -5.03 -0.74 -3.97
N VAL A 90 -4.19 0.20 -4.43
CA VAL A 90 -3.95 1.45 -3.70
C VAL A 90 -5.24 2.26 -3.55
N TRP A 91 -6.01 2.41 -4.63
CA TRP A 91 -7.30 3.12 -4.59
C TRP A 91 -8.29 2.47 -3.63
N TRP A 92 -8.41 1.14 -3.66
CA TRP A 92 -9.32 0.43 -2.77
C TRP A 92 -8.89 0.50 -1.31
N ASN A 93 -7.59 0.34 -1.03
CA ASN A 93 -7.07 0.45 0.32
C ASN A 93 -7.25 1.88 0.87
N ALA A 94 -7.08 2.91 0.03
CA ALA A 94 -7.38 4.29 0.36
C ALA A 94 -8.87 4.50 0.70
N TYR A 95 -9.78 3.97 -0.14
CA TYR A 95 -11.22 3.98 0.11
C TYR A 95 -11.57 3.34 1.47
N MET A 96 -10.97 2.19 1.79
CA MET A 96 -11.20 1.49 3.06
C MET A 96 -10.70 2.27 4.28
N GLN A 97 -9.84 3.27 4.08
CA GLN A 97 -9.35 4.21 5.10
C GLN A 97 -10.10 5.55 5.08
N GLY A 98 -11.10 5.71 4.20
CA GLY A 98 -11.89 6.94 4.09
C GLY A 98 -11.19 8.07 3.33
N LEU A 99 -10.16 7.75 2.53
CA LEU A 99 -9.40 8.74 1.76
C LEU A 99 -10.00 8.91 0.35
N GLU A 100 -10.22 10.16 -0.06
CA GLU A 100 -10.66 10.47 -1.42
C GLU A 100 -9.50 10.36 -2.40
N ALA A 101 -9.61 9.37 -3.30
CA ALA A 101 -8.63 9.11 -4.35
C ALA A 101 -9.31 8.77 -5.68
N CYS A 102 -8.57 8.96 -6.77
CA CYS A 102 -8.96 8.59 -8.12
C CYS A 102 -7.84 7.81 -8.81
N MET A 103 -8.24 6.88 -9.68
CA MET A 103 -7.33 6.18 -10.57
C MET A 103 -7.23 6.96 -11.87
N VAL A 104 -6.03 7.09 -12.42
CA VAL A 104 -5.81 7.88 -13.64
C VAL A 104 -5.14 7.03 -14.68
N TRP A 105 -5.78 6.93 -15.84
CA TRP A 105 -5.17 6.34 -17.03
C TRP A 105 -4.34 7.40 -17.73
N VAL A 106 -3.05 7.13 -17.90
CA VAL A 106 -2.11 8.08 -18.48
C VAL A 106 -1.28 7.45 -19.58
N LYS A 107 -0.68 8.30 -20.41
CA LYS A 107 0.50 7.95 -21.19
C LYS A 107 1.73 8.61 -20.59
N ARG A 108 2.83 7.87 -20.48
CA ARG A 108 4.14 8.41 -20.09
C ARG A 108 5.19 8.14 -21.15
N MET A 109 6.17 9.03 -21.27
CA MET A 109 7.34 8.79 -22.10
C MET A 109 8.37 7.97 -21.34
N LYS A 110 8.66 6.76 -21.81
CA LYS A 110 9.70 5.90 -21.24
C LYS A 110 10.59 5.40 -22.37
N TRP A 111 11.90 5.62 -22.24
CA TRP A 111 12.89 5.22 -23.26
C TRP A 111 12.61 5.77 -24.69
N GLY A 112 11.95 6.92 -24.79
CA GLY A 112 11.61 7.54 -26.08
C GLY A 112 10.32 7.01 -26.71
N GLU A 113 9.56 6.17 -26.01
CA GLU A 113 8.28 5.64 -26.47
C GLU A 113 7.15 6.05 -25.52
N GLU A 114 5.96 6.32 -26.07
CA GLU A 114 4.73 6.47 -25.28
C GLU A 114 4.30 5.10 -24.76
N GLN A 115 4.14 4.97 -23.45
CA GLN A 115 3.63 3.75 -22.82
C GLN A 115 2.36 4.06 -22.02
N PRO A 116 1.29 3.27 -22.18
CA PRO A 116 0.14 3.36 -21.29
C PRO A 116 0.57 2.98 -19.88
N HIS A 117 0.03 3.70 -18.89
CA HIS A 117 0.34 3.48 -17.48
C HIS A 117 -0.85 3.91 -16.62
N TRP A 118 -0.82 3.54 -15.35
CA TRP A 118 -1.83 3.91 -14.36
C TRP A 118 -1.17 4.46 -13.11
N VAL A 119 -1.75 5.53 -12.57
CA VAL A 119 -1.32 6.20 -11.35
C VAL A 119 -2.54 6.49 -10.48
N VAL A 120 -2.32 6.84 -9.21
CA VAL A 120 -3.38 7.24 -8.28
C VAL A 120 -3.15 8.68 -7.86
N LYS A 121 -4.23 9.45 -7.74
CA LYS A 121 -4.16 10.80 -7.15
C LYS A 121 -5.09 10.92 -5.95
N PHE A 122 -4.60 11.56 -4.90
CA PHE A 122 -5.32 11.82 -3.65
C PHE A 122 -5.72 13.29 -3.58
N ARG A 123 -6.95 13.55 -3.12
CA ARG A 123 -7.38 14.93 -2.91
C ARG A 123 -6.82 15.44 -1.60
N ILE A 124 -5.92 16.41 -1.69
CA ILE A 124 -5.37 17.10 -0.52
C ILE A 124 -6.17 18.37 -0.28
N GLU A 125 -6.78 18.49 0.90
CA GLU A 125 -7.46 19.70 1.32
C GLU A 125 -7.23 19.95 2.82
N ASP A 126 -6.51 21.01 3.13
CA ASP A 126 -6.34 21.51 4.48
C ASP A 126 -6.46 23.05 4.53
N LYS A 127 -6.09 23.68 5.64
CA LYS A 127 -6.21 25.15 5.77
C LYS A 127 -5.27 25.94 4.87
N ALA A 128 -4.22 25.32 4.33
CA ALA A 128 -3.14 25.94 3.58
C ALA A 128 -3.03 25.41 2.15
N GLN A 129 -3.50 24.19 1.88
CA GLN A 129 -3.32 23.46 0.63
C GLN A 129 -4.65 22.95 0.08
N ASN A 130 -4.81 23.01 -1.24
CA ASN A 130 -5.90 22.39 -1.99
C ASN A 130 -5.37 21.98 -3.37
N TYR A 131 -5.01 20.71 -3.53
CA TYR A 131 -4.39 20.17 -4.74
C TYR A 131 -4.55 18.64 -4.81
N TRP A 132 -4.08 18.04 -5.90
CA TRP A 132 -4.04 16.58 -6.05
C TRP A 132 -2.60 16.08 -5.89
N LEU A 133 -2.39 15.16 -4.95
CA LEU A 133 -1.09 14.49 -4.78
C LEU A 133 -1.06 13.21 -5.62
N TRP A 134 -0.14 13.15 -6.57
CA TRP A 134 -0.01 12.04 -7.53
C TRP A 134 1.02 11.02 -7.06
N ILE A 135 0.66 9.73 -7.13
CA ILE A 135 1.43 8.60 -6.60
C ILE A 135 1.62 7.53 -7.67
N GLU A 136 2.85 7.04 -7.83
CA GLU A 136 3.18 5.81 -8.53
C GLU A 136 2.88 4.61 -7.59
N PRO A 137 1.82 3.83 -7.85
CA PRO A 137 1.32 2.84 -6.90
C PRO A 137 2.20 1.60 -6.76
N SER A 138 3.17 1.41 -7.66
CA SER A 138 4.13 0.30 -7.57
C SER A 138 5.34 0.59 -6.69
N SER A 139 5.53 1.83 -6.24
CA SER A 139 6.70 2.25 -5.46
C SER A 139 6.42 3.31 -4.39
N ASP A 140 5.17 3.75 -4.24
CA ASP A 140 4.73 4.85 -3.36
C ASP A 140 5.44 6.19 -3.64
N GLU A 141 6.06 6.33 -4.82
CA GLU A 141 6.75 7.56 -5.19
C GLU A 141 5.74 8.66 -5.51
N VAL A 142 5.95 9.85 -4.95
CA VAL A 142 5.25 11.06 -5.38
C VAL A 142 5.79 11.45 -6.75
N VAL A 143 4.88 11.59 -7.71
CA VAL A 143 5.19 11.91 -9.11
C VAL A 143 4.56 13.25 -9.51
N ASP A 144 5.08 13.87 -10.56
CA ASP A 144 4.52 15.12 -11.09
C ASP A 144 3.41 14.82 -12.11
N GLU A 145 2.33 15.60 -12.08
CA GLU A 145 1.27 15.51 -13.09
C GLU A 145 1.80 15.83 -14.49
N ASP A 146 2.74 16.77 -14.58
CA ASP A 146 3.31 17.26 -15.84
C ASP A 146 4.15 16.19 -16.58
N ASP A 147 4.49 15.08 -15.91
CA ASP A 147 5.18 13.94 -16.53
C ASP A 147 4.24 13.07 -17.40
N TYR A 148 2.93 13.35 -17.38
CA TYR A 148 1.89 12.50 -17.96
C TYR A 148 0.99 13.23 -18.96
N ALA A 149 0.62 12.51 -20.03
CA ALA A 149 -0.53 12.87 -20.85
C ALA A 149 -1.77 12.10 -20.35
N ILE A 150 -2.63 12.78 -19.60
CA ILE A 150 -3.86 12.20 -19.04
C ILE A 150 -4.78 11.75 -20.16
N GLN A 151 -5.19 10.48 -20.10
CA GLN A 151 -6.18 9.91 -21.02
C GLN A 151 -7.57 9.94 -20.39
N ASP A 152 -7.68 9.51 -19.14
CA ASP A 152 -8.94 9.51 -18.40
C ASP A 152 -8.71 9.50 -16.88
N THR A 153 -9.72 9.89 -16.10
CA THR A 153 -9.70 9.88 -14.64
C THR A 153 -10.96 9.21 -14.14
N PHE A 154 -10.79 8.14 -13.35
CA PHE A 154 -11.86 7.37 -12.75
C PHE A 154 -11.88 7.67 -11.25
N CYS A 155 -12.99 8.20 -10.78
CA CYS A 155 -13.25 8.43 -9.37
C CYS A 155 -14.49 7.64 -8.96
N GLU A 156 -14.71 7.53 -7.66
CA GLU A 156 -15.95 7.01 -7.10
C GLU A 156 -16.40 5.63 -7.66
N GLU A 157 -17.65 5.52 -8.09
CA GLU A 157 -18.26 4.28 -8.61
C GLU A 157 -17.58 3.82 -9.91
N GLU A 158 -17.06 4.74 -10.72
CA GLU A 158 -16.34 4.40 -11.96
C GLU A 158 -15.02 3.68 -11.63
N ALA A 159 -14.26 4.19 -10.65
CA ALA A 159 -13.06 3.54 -10.16
C ALA A 159 -13.36 2.17 -9.53
N PHE A 160 -14.46 2.07 -8.77
CA PHE A 160 -14.92 0.80 -8.21
C PHE A 160 -15.20 -0.24 -9.29
N ASN A 161 -15.95 0.13 -10.33
CA ASN A 161 -16.28 -0.77 -11.43
C ASN A 161 -15.03 -1.21 -12.19
N LEU A 162 -14.08 -0.31 -12.39
CA LEU A 162 -12.80 -0.63 -13.03
C LEU A 162 -11.97 -1.63 -12.19
N CYS A 163 -11.86 -1.41 -10.87
CA CYS A 163 -11.19 -2.34 -9.96
C CYS A 163 -11.80 -3.75 -10.05
N LYS A 164 -13.13 -3.83 -10.05
CA LYS A 164 -13.85 -5.09 -10.18
C LYS A 164 -13.51 -5.80 -11.50
N THR A 165 -13.50 -5.09 -12.63
CA THR A 165 -13.17 -5.67 -13.93
C THR A 165 -11.78 -6.30 -13.96
N TRP A 166 -10.74 -5.61 -13.50
CA TRP A 166 -9.39 -6.18 -13.53
C TRP A 166 -9.24 -7.43 -12.68
N TRP A 167 -9.87 -7.45 -11.50
CA TRP A 167 -9.82 -8.62 -10.65
C TRP A 167 -10.62 -9.79 -11.19
N GLU A 168 -11.81 -9.56 -11.78
CA GLU A 168 -12.58 -10.61 -12.45
C GLU A 168 -11.84 -11.21 -13.65
N GLU A 169 -11.16 -10.38 -14.45
CA GLU A 169 -10.35 -10.83 -15.60
C GLU A 169 -9.11 -11.63 -15.15
N SER A 170 -8.46 -11.23 -14.06
CA SER A 170 -7.26 -11.92 -13.54
C SER A 170 -7.51 -13.35 -13.03
N LEU A 171 -8.77 -13.71 -12.79
CA LEU A 171 -9.19 -15.04 -12.32
C LEU A 171 -9.57 -16.00 -13.46
N SER A 172 -9.61 -15.52 -14.71
CA SER A 172 -10.01 -16.28 -15.91
C SER A 172 -8.83 -16.87 -16.68
#